data_AF-A0AAF3FP38-F1
#
_entry.id   AF-A0AAF3FP38-F1
#
_cell.length_a   1.000
_cell.length_b   1.000
_cell.length_c   1.000
_cell.angle_alpha   90.00
_cell.angle_beta   90.00
_cell.angle_gamma   90.00
#
_symmetry.space_group_name_H-M   'P 1'
#
loop_
_entity.id
_entity.type
_entity.pdbx_description
1 polymer ?
#
loop_
_entity_poly.entity_id
_entity_poly.type
_entity_poly.pdbx_seq_one_letter_code
_entity_poly.pdbx_strand_id
1 'polypeptide(L)'
;MNAIRSSLHRQLFQPENERIATIGCLTKIDGKRRKHPTYLAIALSAQHPISVRIYIIKAEKEDNYKKKETWHLKDIRMVDGINPRKASEDFIIQHLDKTIRMSASTVEEKDTFVLQLQKVS
;
A
#
# COMPACT_ATOMS: atom_id res chain seq x y z
N MET A 1 -14.80 0.11 -3.38
CA MET A 1 -13.37 0.44 -3.62
C MET A 1 -13.09 1.32 -4.84
N ASN A 2 -13.84 1.23 -5.95
CA ASN A 2 -13.54 2.04 -7.16
C ASN A 2 -13.65 3.57 -6.99
N ALA A 3 -14.54 4.06 -6.14
CA ALA A 3 -14.68 5.50 -5.89
C ALA A 3 -13.44 6.08 -5.20
N ILE A 4 -12.93 5.41 -4.15
CA ILE A 4 -11.70 5.79 -3.44
C ILE A 4 -10.50 5.71 -4.39
N ARG A 5 -10.39 4.65 -5.19
CA ARG A 5 -9.33 4.53 -6.22
C ARG A 5 -9.33 5.70 -7.19
N SER A 6 -10.50 6.08 -7.68
CA SER A 6 -10.64 7.17 -8.65
C SER A 6 -10.32 8.53 -8.02
N SER A 7 -10.75 8.75 -6.77
CA SER A 7 -10.44 9.97 -6.01
C SER A 7 -8.94 10.08 -5.74
N LEU A 8 -8.32 9.04 -5.20
CA LEU A 8 -6.88 8.96 -4.96
C LEU A 8 -6.10 9.19 -6.24
N HIS A 9 -6.48 8.53 -7.34
CA HIS A 9 -5.82 8.72 -8.63
C HIS A 9 -5.85 10.17 -9.09
N ARG A 10 -7.03 10.80 -9.08
CA ARG A 10 -7.19 12.18 -9.52
C ARG A 10 -6.42 13.17 -8.63
N GLN A 11 -6.44 12.97 -7.33
CA GLN A 11 -5.79 13.89 -6.37
C GLN A 11 -4.28 13.70 -6.28
N LEU A 12 -3.78 12.46 -6.30
CA LEU A 12 -2.41 12.15 -5.87
C LEU A 12 -1.50 11.55 -6.97
N PHE A 13 -2.06 10.91 -8.01
CA PHE A 13 -1.26 10.16 -9.00
C PHE A 13 -1.31 10.76 -10.40
N GLN A 14 -2.46 11.31 -10.79
CA GLN A 14 -2.65 12.03 -12.04
C GLN A 14 -1.69 13.23 -12.20
N PRO A 15 -1.45 14.10 -11.19
CA PRO A 15 -0.49 15.19 -11.34
C PRO A 15 0.97 14.71 -11.46
N GLU A 16 1.30 13.51 -10.96
CA GLU A 16 2.65 12.94 -11.05
C GLU A 16 2.84 12.04 -12.29
N ASN A 17 1.83 11.92 -13.15
CA ASN A 17 1.82 11.03 -14.30
C ASN A 17 2.15 9.56 -13.93
N GLU A 18 1.63 9.13 -12.77
CA GLU A 18 1.79 7.76 -12.28
C GLU A 18 0.50 6.97 -12.44
N ARG A 19 0.64 5.69 -12.81
CA ARG A 19 -0.50 4.78 -12.97
C ARG A 19 -0.61 3.86 -11.78
N ILE A 20 -1.74 3.93 -11.09
CA ILE A 20 -2.04 3.02 -9.97
C ILE A 20 -2.27 1.60 -10.50
N ALA A 21 -1.46 0.65 -10.05
CA ALA A 21 -1.65 -0.78 -10.28
C ALA A 21 -2.74 -1.33 -9.34
N THR A 22 -2.57 -1.17 -8.02
CA THR A 22 -3.51 -1.65 -7.00
C THR A 22 -3.59 -0.70 -5.80
N ILE A 23 -4.71 -0.72 -5.08
CA ILE A 23 -4.91 -0.01 -3.80
C ILE A 23 -5.58 -0.98 -2.84
N GLY A 24 -5.03 -1.09 -1.63
CA GLY A 24 -5.64 -1.79 -0.51
C GLY A 24 -6.02 -0.84 0.62
N CYS A 25 -7.14 -1.09 1.28
CA CYS A 25 -7.49 -0.43 2.53
C CYS A 25 -6.83 -1.20 3.67
N LEU A 26 -5.77 -0.63 4.22
CA LEU A 26 -4.98 -1.26 5.27
C LEU A 26 -5.08 -0.46 6.57
N THR A 27 -4.60 -1.04 7.65
CA THR A 27 -4.52 -0.42 8.95
C THR A 27 -3.13 -0.64 9.48
N LYS A 28 -2.41 0.45 9.74
CA LYS A 28 -1.07 0.35 10.33
C LYS A 28 -1.18 -0.16 11.75
N ILE A 29 -0.49 -1.25 12.05
CA ILE A 29 -0.36 -1.81 13.39
C ILE A 29 0.92 -1.24 14.00
N ASP A 30 0.78 -0.56 15.13
CA ASP A 30 1.90 -0.08 15.93
C ASP A 30 1.88 -0.79 17.29
N GLY A 31 2.77 -1.78 17.45
CA GLY A 31 2.74 -2.70 18.57
C GLY A 31 1.44 -3.53 18.60
N LYS A 32 0.60 -3.30 19.62
CA LYS A 32 -0.72 -3.95 19.77
C LYS A 32 -1.90 -3.06 19.36
N ARG A 33 -1.66 -1.80 18.95
CA ARG A 33 -2.73 -0.84 18.63
C ARG A 33 -2.89 -0.69 17.11
N ARG A 34 -4.12 -0.90 16.64
CA ARG A 34 -4.53 -0.59 15.26
C ARG A 34 -4.70 0.93 15.14
N LYS A 35 -3.95 1.57 14.24
CA LYS A 35 -4.07 3.01 13.96
C LYS A 35 -5.27 3.28 13.06
N HIS A 36 -5.48 4.54 12.69
CA HIS A 36 -6.48 4.92 11.70
C HIS A 36 -6.28 4.17 10.36
N PRO A 37 -7.37 3.92 9.62
CA PRO A 37 -7.32 3.33 8.29
C PRO A 37 -6.37 4.13 7.40
N THR A 38 -5.50 3.41 6.71
CA THR A 38 -4.41 3.91 5.88
C THR A 38 -4.43 3.15 4.57
N TYR A 39 -4.54 3.87 3.46
CA TYR A 39 -4.54 3.25 2.15
C TYR A 39 -3.11 2.98 1.71
N LEU A 40 -2.91 1.86 1.03
CA LEU A 40 -1.60 1.53 0.48
C LEU A 40 -1.78 1.26 -1.00
N ALA A 41 -1.09 2.07 -1.81
CA ALA A 41 -1.26 2.11 -3.24
C ALA A 41 0.06 1.76 -3.91
N ILE A 42 0.02 0.85 -4.87
CA ILE A 42 1.16 0.56 -5.75
C ILE A 42 0.91 1.34 -7.03
N ALA A 43 1.86 2.17 -7.42
CA ALA A 43 1.84 2.89 -8.68
C ALA A 43 3.12 2.70 -9.47
N LEU A 44 2.96 2.79 -10.78
CA LEU A 44 4.01 2.68 -11.77
C LEU A 44 4.24 4.07 -12.34
N SER A 45 5.48 4.55 -12.28
CA SER A 45 5.85 5.79 -12.95
C SER A 45 5.86 5.58 -14.46
N ALA A 46 5.21 6.47 -15.21
CA ALA A 46 5.23 6.46 -16.67
C ALA A 46 6.51 7.10 -17.26
N GLN A 47 7.34 7.74 -16.42
CA GLN A 47 8.63 8.27 -16.85
C GLN A 47 9.67 7.16 -16.93
N HIS A 48 10.42 7.12 -18.03
CA HIS A 48 11.48 6.14 -18.24
C HIS A 48 12.71 6.51 -17.38
N PRO A 49 13.32 5.57 -16.63
CA PRO A 49 12.95 4.15 -16.49
C PRO A 49 11.71 3.93 -15.61
N ILE A 50 10.82 3.03 -16.05
CA ILE A 50 9.60 2.66 -15.33
C ILE A 50 9.98 2.24 -13.91
N SER A 51 9.54 3.02 -12.94
CA SER A 51 9.85 2.79 -11.53
C SER A 51 8.58 2.45 -10.79
N VAL A 52 8.60 1.35 -10.03
CA VAL A 52 7.48 0.96 -9.18
C VAL A 52 7.63 1.58 -7.81
N ARG A 53 6.55 2.23 -7.34
CA ARG A 53 6.50 2.93 -6.06
C ARG A 53 5.29 2.51 -5.27
N ILE A 54 5.48 2.38 -3.97
CA ILE A 54 4.47 2.05 -2.98
C ILE A 54 4.22 3.30 -2.15
N TYR A 55 2.96 3.70 -2.07
CA TYR A 55 2.52 4.91 -1.38
C TYR A 55 1.66 4.54 -0.19
N ILE A 56 2.07 5.01 0.98
CA ILE A 56 1.28 4.94 2.21
C ILE A 56 0.48 6.24 2.31
N ILE A 57 -0.83 6.15 2.12
CA ILE A 57 -1.74 7.29 2.06
C ILE A 57 -2.62 7.30 3.30
N LYS A 58 -2.71 8.43 3.97
CA LYS A 58 -3.64 8.63 5.08
C LYS A 58 -4.78 9.53 4.65
N ALA A 59 -5.98 9.19 5.11
CA ALA A 59 -7.10 10.13 5.12
C ALA A 59 -6.87 11.14 6.24
N GLU A 60 -6.97 12.44 5.95
CA GLU A 60 -6.89 13.49 6.98
C GLU A 60 -8.30 13.84 7.48
N LYS A 61 -9.02 14.70 6.75
CA LYS A 61 -10.41 15.13 7.01
C LYS A 61 -11.08 15.43 5.67
N GLU A 62 -12.41 15.28 5.60
CA GLU A 62 -13.24 15.68 4.45
C GLU A 62 -12.75 15.17 3.08
N ASP A 63 -12.67 13.84 2.91
CA ASP A 63 -12.26 13.21 1.63
C ASP A 63 -10.91 13.68 1.05
N ASN A 64 -10.07 14.25 1.92
CA ASN A 64 -8.73 14.68 1.55
C ASN A 64 -7.70 13.62 1.96
N TYR A 65 -6.87 13.23 0.99
CA TYR A 65 -5.89 12.16 1.13
C TYR A 65 -4.48 12.69 0.95
N LYS A 66 -3.55 12.23 1.78
CA LYS A 66 -2.15 12.66 1.72
C LYS A 66 -1.18 11.49 1.70
N LYS A 67 -0.22 11.52 0.77
CA LYS A 67 0.93 10.61 0.73
C LYS A 67 1.80 10.87 1.97
N LYS A 68 1.82 9.91 2.88
CA LYS A 68 2.57 10.00 4.14
C LYS A 68 3.99 9.44 4.00
N GLU A 69 4.13 8.32 3.30
CA GLU A 69 5.42 7.71 2.99
C GLU A 69 5.38 7.20 1.54
N THR A 70 6.49 7.35 0.83
CA THR A 70 6.71 6.85 -0.53
C THR A 70 7.91 5.94 -0.51
N TRP A 71 7.74 4.72 -0.99
CA TRP A 71 8.75 3.67 -0.98
C TRP A 71 9.00 3.21 -2.40
N HIS A 72 10.26 3.05 -2.79
CA HIS A 72 10.54 2.40 -4.06
C HIS A 72 10.50 0.90 -3.87
N LEU A 73 10.03 0.18 -4.87
CA LEU A 73 9.97 -1.28 -4.78
C LEU A 73 11.35 -1.92 -4.57
N LYS A 74 12.39 -1.33 -5.19
CA LYS A 74 13.81 -1.67 -4.97
C LYS A 74 14.28 -1.55 -3.51
N ASP A 75 13.59 -0.77 -2.69
CA ASP A 75 13.90 -0.57 -1.27
C ASP A 75 13.14 -1.57 -0.37
N ILE A 76 12.15 -2.28 -0.93
CA ILE A 76 11.39 -3.31 -0.24
C ILE A 76 12.23 -4.59 -0.21
N ARG A 77 12.61 -5.02 1.00
CA ARG A 77 13.39 -6.25 1.19
C ARG A 77 12.52 -7.48 1.32
N MET A 78 11.39 -7.36 2.00
CA MET A 78 10.54 -8.50 2.30
C MET A 78 9.09 -8.08 2.54
N VAL A 79 8.17 -8.94 2.11
CA VAL A 79 6.74 -8.84 2.41
C VAL A 79 6.36 -10.18 3.02
N ASP A 80 6.21 -10.21 4.34
CA ASP A 80 5.84 -11.43 5.06
C ASP A 80 4.34 -11.41 5.34
N GLY A 81 3.61 -12.25 4.60
CA GLY A 81 2.21 -12.53 4.88
C GLY A 81 2.14 -13.43 6.11
N ILE A 82 1.75 -12.88 7.25
CA ILE A 82 1.84 -13.57 8.53
C ILE A 82 1.12 -14.92 8.45
N ASN A 83 1.92 -15.99 8.54
CA ASN A 83 1.56 -17.40 8.64
C ASN A 83 0.70 -18.00 7.51
N PRO A 84 1.24 -18.88 6.64
CA PRO A 84 0.44 -19.62 5.66
C PRO A 84 -0.53 -20.64 6.29
N ARG A 85 -0.41 -20.92 7.59
CA ARG A 85 -1.30 -21.84 8.34
C ARG A 85 -2.49 -21.18 9.02
N LYS A 86 -2.52 -19.84 9.10
CA LYS A 86 -3.63 -19.08 9.67
C LYS A 86 -3.98 -17.96 8.71
N ALA A 87 -5.19 -17.97 8.18
CA ALA A 87 -5.74 -16.82 7.46
C ALA A 87 -5.68 -15.60 8.39
N SER A 88 -4.66 -14.76 8.19
CA SER A 88 -4.48 -13.50 8.89
C SER A 88 -4.57 -12.39 7.87
N GLU A 89 -5.29 -11.33 8.26
CA GLU A 89 -5.36 -10.06 7.56
C GLU A 89 -4.05 -9.26 7.74
N ASP A 90 -3.22 -9.66 8.71
CA ASP A 90 -1.98 -8.98 9.03
C ASP A 90 -0.83 -9.42 8.12
N PHE A 91 0.03 -8.47 7.76
CA PHE A 91 1.29 -8.72 7.08
C PHE A 91 2.34 -7.68 7.47
N ILE A 92 3.59 -8.01 7.18
CA ILE A 92 4.74 -7.18 7.51
C ILE A 92 5.43 -6.79 6.21
N ILE A 93 5.72 -5.50 6.05
CA ILE A 93 6.55 -5.00 4.95
C ILE A 93 7.85 -4.48 5.56
N GLN A 94 8.97 -5.01 5.08
CA GLN A 94 10.29 -4.55 5.41
C GLN A 94 10.82 -3.66 4.28
N HIS A 95 11.06 -2.40 4.60
CA HIS A 95 11.61 -1.40 3.70
C HIS A 95 12.94 -0.89 4.27
N LEU A 96 14.05 -1.17 3.59
CA LEU A 96 15.41 -0.92 4.09
C LEU A 96 15.58 -1.49 5.51
N ASP A 97 15.79 -0.62 6.51
CA ASP A 97 15.95 -0.98 7.92
C ASP A 97 14.67 -0.76 8.75
N LYS A 98 13.54 -0.45 8.09
CA LYS A 98 12.26 -0.17 8.72
C LYS A 98 11.26 -1.29 8.43
N THR A 99 10.79 -1.92 9.50
CA THR A 99 9.73 -2.92 9.44
C THR A 99 8.41 -2.28 9.85
N ILE A 100 7.39 -2.34 8.98
CA ILE A 100 6.04 -1.93 9.33
C ILE A 100 5.12 -3.14 9.34
N ARG A 101 4.19 -3.16 10.30
CA ARG A 101 3.11 -4.13 10.33
C ARG A 101 1.83 -3.45 9.89
N MET A 102 1.14 -4.07 8.94
CA MET A 102 -0.11 -3.60 8.37
C MET A 102 -1.15 -4.72 8.47
N SER A 103 -2.41 -4.34 8.56
CA SER A 103 -3.56 -5.24 8.60
C SER A 103 -4.50 -4.86 7.46
N ALA A 104 -4.83 -5.77 6.56
CA ALA A 104 -5.85 -5.52 5.55
C ALA A 104 -7.26 -5.50 6.16
N SER A 105 -8.23 -5.01 5.41
CA SER A 105 -9.62 -5.05 5.85
C SER A 105 -10.21 -6.45 5.72
N THR A 106 -9.71 -7.25 4.76
CA THR A 106 -10.06 -8.67 4.58
C THR A 106 -8.83 -9.49 4.17
N VAL A 107 -8.89 -10.81 4.38
CA VAL A 107 -7.83 -11.75 3.95
C VAL A 107 -7.66 -11.73 2.43
N GLU A 108 -8.77 -11.64 1.69
CA GLU A 108 -8.78 -11.57 0.22
C GLU A 108 -8.11 -10.30 -0.32
N GLU A 109 -8.34 -9.15 0.33
CA GLU A 109 -7.66 -7.90 -0.01
C GLU A 109 -6.16 -8.03 0.23
N LYS A 110 -5.75 -8.63 1.36
CA LYS A 110 -4.34 -8.88 1.67
C LYS A 110 -3.71 -9.76 0.61
N ASP A 111 -4.32 -10.90 0.30
CA ASP A 111 -3.78 -11.87 -0.66
C ASP A 111 -3.70 -11.25 -2.05
N THR A 112 -4.74 -10.52 -2.48
CA THR A 112 -4.72 -9.76 -3.73
C THR A 112 -3.59 -8.72 -3.74
N PHE A 113 -3.40 -7.99 -2.63
CA PHE A 113 -2.36 -6.98 -2.53
C PHE A 113 -0.96 -7.57 -2.59
N VAL A 114 -0.71 -8.66 -1.84
CA VAL A 114 0.57 -9.37 -1.83
C VAL A 114 0.87 -9.97 -3.20
N LEU A 115 -0.11 -10.59 -3.86
CA LEU A 115 0.04 -11.11 -5.23
C LEU A 115 0.36 -9.99 -6.23
N GLN A 116 -0.31 -8.84 -6.13
CA GLN A 116 -0.02 -7.70 -7.00
C GLN A 116 1.39 -7.16 -6.74
N LEU A 117 1.82 -7.10 -5.49
CA LEU A 117 3.16 -6.67 -5.11
C LEU A 117 4.24 -7.61 -5.66
N GLN A 118 4.01 -8.92 -5.59
CA GLN A 118 4.90 -9.93 -6.21
C GLN A 118 4.93 -9.82 -7.74
N LYS A 119 3.81 -9.47 -8.38
CA LYS A 119 3.76 -9.30 -9.84
C LYS A 119 4.55 -8.09 -10.35
N VAL A 120 4.71 -7.06 -9.50
CA VAL A 120 5.42 -5.84 -9.88
C VAL A 120 6.88 -5.82 -9.39
N SER A 121 7.27 -6.75 -8.52
CA SER A 121 8.62 -6.92 -7.96
C SER A 121 9.53 -7.72 -8.87
#